data_AF-A0A970GUT0-F1
#
_entry.id   AF-A0A970GUT0-F1
#
_cell.length_a   1.000
_cell.length_b   1.000
_cell.length_c   1.000
_cell.angle_alpha   90.00
_cell.angle_beta   90.00
_cell.angle_gamma   90.00
#
_symmetry.space_group_name_H-M   'P 1'
#
loop_
_entity.id
_entity.type
_entity.pdbx_description
1 polymer ?
#
loop_
_entity_poly.entity_id
_entity_poly.type
_entity_poly.pdbx_seq_one_letter_code
_entity_poly.pdbx_strand_id
1 'polypeptide(L)'
;MEKLDKYLNRYDKFLIISILLLGILGVLFSAVFFKERAEMVIIIRDAGGKVKRIPLRNTYGEEPFLIPVDGPIGISIVEAYNGRVRMKKAPERDPEMVCEKTGWIDQPGPMIICVPNQIAIWIEKKDAELDGISW
;
A
#
# COMPACT_ATOMS: atom_id res chain seq x y z
N MET A 1 4.39 14.91 47.58
CA MET A 1 5.76 15.14 47.07
C MET A 1 6.83 15.08 48.17
N GLU A 2 6.50 15.30 49.46
CA GLU A 2 7.51 15.30 50.55
C GLU A 2 8.22 13.96 50.84
N LYS A 3 7.61 12.81 50.56
CA LYS A 3 8.24 11.50 50.88
C LYS A 3 9.29 11.04 49.87
N LEU A 4 9.21 11.48 48.62
CA LEU A 4 10.14 11.06 47.55
C LEU A 4 11.48 11.80 47.62
N ASP A 5 11.43 13.06 48.04
CA ASP A 5 12.59 13.96 48.14
C ASP A 5 13.58 13.56 49.24
N LYS A 6 13.14 12.72 50.18
CA LYS A 6 13.99 12.14 51.24
C LYS A 6 14.92 11.04 50.74
N TYR A 7 14.59 10.38 49.62
CA TYR A 7 15.32 9.24 49.08
C TYR A 7 16.07 9.54 47.77
N LEU A 8 15.75 10.64 47.08
CA LEU A 8 16.36 11.04 45.80
C LEU A 8 17.18 12.31 45.94
N ASN A 9 18.50 12.20 45.75
CA ASN A 9 19.39 13.34 45.75
C ASN A 9 19.12 14.24 44.52
N ARG A 10 19.55 15.51 44.56
CA ARG A 10 19.35 16.48 43.46
C ARG A 10 19.92 15.96 42.14
N TYR A 11 21.03 15.23 42.21
CA TYR A 11 21.67 14.59 41.05
C TYR A 11 20.86 13.41 40.51
N ASP A 12 20.23 12.62 41.37
CA ASP A 12 19.39 11.48 40.93
C ASP A 12 18.15 11.98 40.18
N LYS A 13 17.54 13.07 40.63
CA LYS A 13 16.43 13.70 39.91
C LYS A 13 16.86 14.24 38.55
N PHE A 14 18.03 14.88 38.48
CA PHE A 14 18.58 15.36 37.22
C PHE A 14 18.88 14.22 36.25
N LEU A 15 19.45 13.12 36.74
CA LEU A 15 19.73 11.92 35.96
C LEU A 15 18.43 11.27 35.43
N ILE A 16 17.41 11.11 36.28
CA ILE A 16 16.11 10.55 35.87
C ILE A 16 15.46 11.43 34.80
N ILE A 17 15.45 12.75 34.99
CA ILE A 17 14.87 13.69 34.02
C ILE A 17 15.64 13.66 32.69
N SER A 18 16.97 13.60 32.72
CA SER A 18 17.76 13.56 31.48
C SER A 18 17.53 12.27 30.69
N ILE A 19 17.44 11.12 31.37
CA ILE A 19 17.13 9.83 30.75
C ILE A 19 15.73 9.84 30.15
N LEU A 20 14.73 10.37 30.86
CA LEU A 20 13.37 10.49 30.34
C LEU A 20 13.30 11.42 29.11
N LEU A 21 14.01 12.56 29.14
CA LEU A 21 14.09 13.48 28.02
C LEU A 21 14.76 12.81 26.80
N LEU A 22 15.89 12.12 27.00
CA LEU A 22 16.58 11.37 25.95
C LEU A 22 15.69 10.27 25.36
N GLY A 23 14.94 9.55 26.19
CA GLY A 23 13.99 8.53 25.74
C GLY A 23 12.87 9.14 24.88
N ILE A 24 12.27 10.23 25.32
CA ILE A 24 11.22 10.95 24.56
C ILE A 24 11.78 11.49 23.25
N LEU A 25 12.96 12.12 23.28
CA LEU A 25 13.65 12.59 22.08
C LEU A 25 13.95 11.45 21.11
N GLY A 26 14.40 10.30 21.61
CA GLY A 26 14.63 9.10 20.80
C GLY A 26 13.37 8.60 20.10
N VAL A 27 12.24 8.53 20.82
CA VAL A 27 10.94 8.10 20.28
C VAL A 27 10.42 9.09 19.23
N LEU A 28 10.52 10.39 19.50
CA LEU A 28 10.11 11.42 18.54
C LEU A 28 11.01 11.43 17.31
N PHE A 29 12.32 11.26 17.49
CA PHE A 29 13.28 11.13 16.41
C PHE A 29 12.98 9.90 15.55
N SER A 30 12.74 8.73 16.16
CA SER A 30 12.39 7.53 15.39
C SER A 30 11.07 7.69 14.62
N ALA A 31 10.06 8.32 15.22
CA ALA A 31 8.77 8.54 14.56
C ALA A 31 8.86 9.47 13.33
N VAL A 32 9.83 10.38 13.31
CA VAL A 32 10.06 11.32 12.20
C VAL A 32 11.00 10.73 11.15
N PHE A 33 12.05 10.01 11.57
CA PHE A 33 13.10 9.51 10.67
C PHE A 33 12.81 8.11 10.10
N PHE A 34 12.18 7.20 10.85
CA PHE A 34 11.79 5.86 10.36
C PHE A 34 10.39 5.86 9.74
N LYS A 35 10.12 6.82 8.85
CA LYS A 35 8.93 6.79 8.01
C LYS A 35 9.24 6.05 6.70
N GLU A 36 9.64 4.78 6.81
CA GLU A 36 9.62 3.87 5.68
C GLU A 36 8.16 3.72 5.26
N ARG A 37 7.75 4.48 4.24
CA ARG A 37 6.47 4.24 3.59
C ARG A 37 6.61 2.88 2.92
N ALA A 38 6.00 1.86 3.51
CA ALA A 38 5.82 0.56 2.86
C ALA A 38 5.43 0.81 1.40
N GLU A 39 6.31 0.44 0.47
CA GLU A 39 6.09 0.75 -0.94
C GLU A 39 4.90 -0.06 -1.42
N MET A 40 3.79 0.60 -1.76
CA MET A 40 2.66 -0.07 -2.36
C MET A 40 2.87 -0.23 -3.87
N VAL A 41 2.49 -1.39 -4.40
CA VAL A 41 2.68 -1.75 -5.80
C VAL A 41 1.38 -2.30 -6.36
N ILE A 42 0.92 -1.76 -7.48
CA ILE A 42 -0.16 -2.36 -8.29
C ILE A 42 0.41 -3.56 -9.03
N ILE A 43 -0.27 -4.68 -8.89
CA ILE A 43 0.01 -5.90 -9.62
C ILE A 43 -1.09 -6.11 -10.66
N ILE A 44 -0.70 -6.33 -11.91
CA ILE A 44 -1.60 -6.70 -13.00
C ILE A 44 -1.13 -8.04 -13.54
N ARG A 45 -1.98 -9.07 -13.43
CA ARG A 45 -1.74 -10.39 -13.99
C ARG A 45 -2.63 -10.61 -15.20
N ASP A 46 -2.02 -10.98 -16.31
CA ASP A 46 -2.73 -11.33 -17.55
C ASP A 46 -3.06 -12.83 -17.64
N ALA A 47 -3.79 -13.19 -18.70
CA ALA A 47 -4.19 -14.57 -18.99
C ALA A 47 -3.01 -15.54 -19.18
N GLY A 48 -1.87 -15.02 -19.66
CA GLY A 48 -0.64 -15.78 -19.84
C GLY A 48 0.18 -15.92 -18.55
N GLY A 49 -0.29 -15.37 -17.43
CA GLY A 49 0.41 -15.37 -16.15
C GLY A 49 1.54 -14.34 -16.05
N LYS A 50 1.69 -13.43 -17.02
CA LYS A 50 2.67 -12.34 -16.91
C LYS A 50 2.19 -11.35 -15.86
N VAL A 51 3.13 -10.92 -15.02
CA VAL A 51 2.86 -10.02 -13.90
C VAL A 51 3.55 -8.69 -14.15
N LYS A 52 2.76 -7.63 -14.33
CA LYS A 52 3.24 -6.25 -14.41
C LYS A 52 3.13 -5.59 -13.03
N ARG A 53 4.21 -4.94 -12.60
CA ARG A 53 4.32 -4.27 -11.31
C ARG A 53 4.47 -2.77 -11.51
N ILE A 54 3.61 -1.97 -10.91
CA ILE A 54 3.62 -0.52 -11.02
C ILE A 54 3.63 0.07 -9.61
N PRO A 55 4.74 0.70 -9.16
CA PRO A 55 4.76 1.37 -7.87
C PRO A 55 3.66 2.43 -7.78
N LEU A 56 2.85 2.44 -6.70
CA LEU A 56 1.76 3.41 -6.52
C LEU A 56 2.28 4.85 -6.60
N ARG A 57 3.49 5.10 -6.10
CA ARG A 57 4.13 6.42 -6.15
C ARG A 57 4.25 6.97 -7.58
N ASN A 58 4.39 6.09 -8.58
CA ASN A 58 4.53 6.50 -9.97
C ASN A 58 3.19 6.94 -10.57
N THR A 59 2.07 6.62 -9.92
CA THR A 59 0.72 6.96 -10.40
C THR A 59 0.29 8.37 -10.01
N TYR A 60 1.05 9.06 -9.16
CA TYR A 60 0.80 10.46 -8.81
C TYR A 60 1.42 11.35 -9.88
N GLY A 61 0.58 12.05 -10.62
CA GLY A 61 0.97 12.91 -11.73
C GLY A 61 -0.22 13.65 -12.31
N GLU A 62 0.00 14.41 -13.37
CA GLU A 62 -1.05 15.18 -14.03
C GLU A 62 -2.02 14.26 -14.80
N GLU A 63 -1.50 13.19 -15.41
CA GLU A 63 -2.27 12.30 -16.27
C GLU A 63 -2.40 10.86 -15.72
N PRO A 64 -3.50 10.16 -16.02
CA PRO A 64 -3.69 8.76 -15.66
C PRO A 64 -2.88 7.81 -16.55
N PHE A 65 -2.33 6.75 -15.94
CA PHE A 65 -1.69 5.66 -16.66
C PHE A 65 -2.75 4.73 -17.25
N LEU A 66 -2.83 4.67 -18.58
CA LEU A 66 -3.69 3.74 -19.30
C LEU A 66 -2.85 2.56 -19.79
N ILE A 67 -3.20 1.37 -19.34
CA ILE A 67 -2.45 0.14 -19.59
C ILE A 67 -3.36 -0.84 -20.34
N PRO A 68 -3.12 -1.08 -21.64
CA PRO A 68 -3.81 -2.14 -22.36
C PRO A 68 -3.30 -3.50 -21.88
N VAL A 69 -4.23 -4.43 -21.67
CA VAL A 69 -3.96 -5.81 -21.26
C VAL A 69 -4.75 -6.74 -22.15
N ASP A 70 -4.03 -7.61 -22.87
CA ASP A 70 -4.63 -8.63 -23.71
C ASP A 70 -5.21 -9.76 -22.87
N GLY A 71 -6.34 -10.30 -23.32
CA GLY A 71 -6.90 -11.53 -22.80
C GLY A 71 -7.73 -12.28 -23.85
N PRO A 72 -8.29 -13.45 -23.50
CA PRO A 72 -8.92 -14.37 -24.44
C PRO A 72 -10.12 -13.80 -25.20
N ILE A 73 -10.82 -12.81 -24.63
CA ILE A 73 -12.03 -12.24 -25.23
C ILE A 73 -11.82 -10.82 -25.77
N GLY A 74 -10.64 -10.23 -25.60
CA GLY A 74 -10.25 -8.94 -26.15
C GLY A 74 -9.30 -8.14 -25.27
N ILE A 75 -9.09 -6.87 -25.62
CA ILE A 75 -8.21 -5.97 -24.87
C ILE A 75 -9.01 -5.27 -23.76
N SER A 76 -8.47 -5.31 -22.54
CA SER A 76 -8.94 -4.50 -21.40
C SER A 76 -8.03 -3.29 -21.18
N ILE A 77 -8.59 -2.19 -20.69
CA ILE A 77 -7.84 -0.98 -20.34
C ILE A 77 -7.86 -0.82 -18.82
N VAL A 78 -6.70 -0.98 -18.20
CA VAL A 78 -6.49 -0.69 -16.79
C VAL A 78 -6.08 0.77 -16.64
N GLU A 79 -6.65 1.47 -15.67
CA GLU A 79 -6.32 2.86 -15.36
C GLU A 79 -5.76 2.97 -13.96
N ALA A 80 -4.56 3.53 -13.83
CA ALA A 80 -3.93 3.83 -12.55
C ALA A 80 -3.67 5.33 -12.43
N TYR A 81 -4.12 5.95 -11.34
CA TYR A 81 -4.04 7.39 -11.14
C TYR A 81 -4.13 7.76 -9.67
N ASN A 82 -3.30 8.68 -9.19
CA ASN A 82 -3.33 9.21 -7.81
C ASN A 82 -3.40 8.13 -6.71
N GLY A 83 -2.60 7.06 -6.84
CA GLY A 83 -2.49 6.00 -5.84
C GLY A 83 -3.60 4.96 -5.88
N ARG A 84 -4.44 4.96 -6.93
CA ARG A 84 -5.53 3.99 -7.09
C ARG A 84 -5.54 3.38 -8.48
N VAL A 85 -6.16 2.21 -8.61
CA VAL A 85 -6.30 1.48 -9.88
C VAL A 85 -7.74 1.03 -10.10
N ARG A 86 -8.18 0.99 -11.36
CA ARG A 86 -9.46 0.41 -11.78
C ARG A 86 -9.37 -0.28 -13.14
N MET A 87 -10.35 -1.12 -13.45
CA MET A 87 -10.64 -1.47 -14.82
C MET A 87 -11.44 -0.32 -15.46
N LYS A 88 -10.84 0.39 -16.42
CA LYS A 88 -11.50 1.50 -17.13
C LYS A 88 -12.42 1.00 -18.23
N LYS A 89 -12.01 -0.06 -18.93
CA LYS A 89 -12.78 -0.69 -19.99
C LYS A 89 -12.45 -2.17 -20.09
N ALA A 90 -13.47 -3.01 -20.05
CA ALA A 90 -13.45 -4.42 -20.37
C ALA A 90 -13.88 -4.63 -21.84
N PRO A 91 -13.61 -5.81 -22.41
CA PRO A 91 -14.05 -6.12 -23.76
C PRO A 91 -15.59 -6.16 -23.84
N GLU A 92 -16.17 -5.74 -24.96
CA GLU A 92 -17.63 -5.75 -25.18
C GLU A 92 -18.26 -7.15 -25.10
N ARG A 93 -17.43 -8.19 -25.23
CA ARG A 93 -17.83 -9.59 -25.07
C ARG A 93 -17.93 -10.04 -23.60
N ASP A 94 -17.56 -9.19 -22.64
CA ASP A 94 -17.79 -9.45 -21.21
C ASP A 94 -19.26 -9.13 -20.89
N PRO A 95 -20.09 -10.16 -20.59
CA PRO A 95 -21.53 -9.97 -20.39
C PRO A 95 -21.85 -9.19 -19.13
N GLU A 96 -21.01 -9.30 -18.10
CA GLU A 96 -21.33 -8.81 -16.75
C GLU A 96 -20.63 -7.48 -16.44
N MET A 97 -19.48 -7.22 -17.08
CA MET A 97 -18.67 -6.02 -16.87
C MET A 97 -18.37 -5.75 -15.37
N VAL A 98 -18.31 -6.81 -14.56
CA VAL A 98 -18.14 -6.72 -13.10
C VAL A 98 -16.80 -6.07 -12.74
N CYS A 99 -15.76 -6.34 -13.53
CA CYS A 99 -14.45 -5.74 -13.33
C CYS A 99 -14.48 -4.20 -13.50
N GLU A 100 -15.25 -3.66 -14.44
CA GLU A 100 -15.48 -2.20 -14.55
C GLU A 100 -16.30 -1.67 -13.38
N LYS A 101 -17.39 -2.37 -13.02
CA LYS A 101 -18.31 -2.00 -11.92
C LYS A 101 -17.62 -2.00 -10.55
N THR A 102 -16.54 -2.76 -10.38
CA THR A 102 -15.73 -2.78 -9.14
C THR A 102 -15.18 -1.39 -8.81
N GLY A 103 -14.89 -0.58 -9.84
CA GLY A 103 -14.41 0.78 -9.65
C GLY A 103 -12.96 0.84 -9.14
N TRP A 104 -12.67 1.88 -8.36
CA TRP A 104 -11.33 2.18 -7.87
C TRP A 104 -10.99 1.39 -6.61
N ILE A 105 -9.79 0.83 -6.57
CA ILE A 105 -9.16 0.29 -5.36
C ILE A 105 -7.86 1.06 -5.08
N ASP A 106 -7.56 1.31 -3.81
CA ASP A 106 -6.42 2.12 -3.36
C ASP A 106 -5.66 1.51 -2.17
N GLN A 107 -6.09 0.34 -1.69
CA GLN A 107 -5.49 -0.37 -0.57
C GLN A 107 -5.28 -1.85 -0.89
N PRO A 108 -4.34 -2.53 -0.20
CA PRO A 108 -4.22 -3.98 -0.24
C PRO A 108 -5.47 -4.69 0.29
N GLY A 109 -5.80 -5.85 -0.28
CA GLY A 109 -6.96 -6.67 0.09
C GLY A 109 -8.02 -6.73 -1.02
N PRO A 110 -8.64 -5.60 -1.41
CA PRO A 110 -9.53 -5.56 -2.57
C PRO A 110 -8.83 -5.97 -3.86
N MET A 111 -9.54 -6.70 -4.71
CA MET A 111 -9.06 -7.17 -6.01
C MET A 111 -10.09 -6.88 -7.10
N ILE A 112 -9.62 -6.60 -8.31
CA ILE A 112 -10.44 -6.48 -9.52
C ILE A 112 -10.18 -7.72 -10.36
N ILE A 113 -11.22 -8.52 -10.61
CA ILE A 113 -11.12 -9.77 -11.35
C ILE A 113 -12.01 -9.70 -12.59
N CYS A 114 -11.43 -9.81 -13.77
CA CYS A 114 -12.14 -9.99 -15.03
C CYS A 114 -12.05 -11.46 -15.42
N VAL A 115 -13.03 -12.26 -14.99
CA VAL A 115 -13.02 -13.72 -15.19
C VAL A 115 -12.99 -14.09 -16.69
N PRO A 116 -13.85 -13.53 -17.57
CA PRO A 116 -13.85 -13.92 -18.99
C PRO A 116 -12.54 -13.59 -19.70
N ASN A 117 -11.88 -12.49 -19.32
CA ASN A 117 -10.61 -12.08 -19.91
C ASN A 117 -9.38 -12.57 -19.14
N GLN A 118 -9.57 -13.32 -18.06
CA GLN A 118 -8.52 -13.90 -17.20
C GLN A 118 -7.51 -12.86 -16.69
N ILE A 119 -7.98 -11.68 -16.30
CA ILE A 119 -7.15 -10.60 -15.75
C ILE A 119 -7.46 -10.42 -14.26
N ALA A 120 -6.41 -10.29 -13.45
CA ALA A 120 -6.52 -9.94 -12.03
C ALA A 120 -5.65 -8.73 -11.70
N ILE A 121 -6.18 -7.80 -10.90
CA ILE A 121 -5.51 -6.57 -10.48
C ILE A 121 -5.67 -6.41 -8.97
N TRP A 122 -4.57 -6.15 -8.27
CA TRP A 122 -4.57 -5.91 -6.82
C TRP A 122 -3.39 -5.03 -6.41
N ILE A 123 -3.37 -4.62 -5.15
CA ILE A 123 -2.29 -3.80 -4.57
C ILE A 123 -1.60 -4.60 -3.47
N GLU A 124 -0.27 -4.65 -3.51
CA GLU A 124 0.57 -5.30 -2.50
C GLU A 124 1.48 -4.29 -1.81
N LYS A 125 1.92 -4.62 -0.59
CA LYS A 125 3.05 -3.95 0.06
C LYS A 125 4.33 -4.69 -0.32
N LYS A 126 5.32 -3.98 -0.85
CA LYS A 126 6.59 -4.53 -1.35
C LYS A 126 7.40 -5.29 -0.29
N ASP A 127 7.24 -4.93 0.98
CA ASP A 127 7.97 -5.51 2.11
C ASP A 127 7.12 -6.50 2.91
N ALA A 128 6.12 -7.14 2.29
CA ALA A 128 5.45 -8.30 2.88
C ALA A 128 6.34 -9.56 2.81
N GLU A 129 7.63 -9.45 3.14
CA GLU A 129 8.35 -10.57 3.73
C GLU A 129 7.99 -10.53 5.23
N LEU A 130 7.35 -11.60 5.71
CA LEU A 130 6.68 -11.75 7.02
C LEU A 130 5.18 -11.42 7.01
N ASP A 131 4.40 -12.21 6.29
CA ASP A 131 3.10 -12.63 6.84
C ASP A 131 2.91 -14.14 6.66
N GLY A 132 3.05 -14.87 7.76
CA GLY A 132 3.03 -16.32 7.84
C GLY A 132 1.63 -16.91 7.92
N ILE A 133 0.65 -16.36 7.18
CA ILE A 133 -0.69 -16.92 7.09
C ILE A 133 -1.43 -16.36 5.86
N SER A 134 -1.43 -17.15 4.78
CA SER A 134 -2.37 -17.02 3.66
C SER A 134 -3.70 -17.66 4.04
N TRP A 135 -4.82 -16.96 3.79
CA TRP A 135 -6.16 -17.55 3.72
C TRP A 135 -6.63 -17.57 2.27
#